data_AF-A0A1H2AUH1-F1
#
_entry.id   AF-A0A1H2AUH1-F1
#
_cell.length_a   1.000
_cell.length_b   1.000
_cell.length_c   1.000
_cell.angle_alpha   90.00
_cell.angle_beta   90.00
_cell.angle_gamma   90.00
#
_symmetry.space_group_name_H-M   'P 1'
#
loop_
_entity.id
_entity.type
_entity.pdbx_description
1 polymer ?
#
loop_
_entity_poly.entity_id
_entity_poly.type
_entity_poly.pdbx_seq_one_letter_code
_entity_poly.pdbx_strand_id
1 'polypeptide(L)'
;MTVLKALKKMFGKSEAEQLAPVPSAPSHAAGHRNDAAQADRTAHVAAPKPEPKQPPQPATAAPIAAEPARSEAPKPARPRREPKPKAPVIPWKLEDFVVEPQEGKTRFHDFKLSPELMHAIQDLGFPYCTPIQAQVLGYTLAGKDAIGRAQTGTGKTAAFLISIITQLLQTPPPKERYMGEPRALIIAPTRELVVQIAKDAADLTKYTGLNVMTFVGGMDFDKQLKHLEARHCDILVATPGRLLDFNQRGDVHLDMVEVMVLDEADRMLDMGFIPQVRQIIRQTPPKSERQTLLFSATFTEDVMNLAKQWTTDPAIVEIEITNVANENVEQHIYAVAAADKYKLLYNLVNDNGWERVIVFANRKDEVRRIEERLVRDGINAAQLSGDVPQHKRIKTLEGFREGKIRVLVATDVAGRGIHIDGISHVINFTLPEVPDDYVHRIGRTGRAGADGVSISFAGEDDSYQLPSIEEKLGRKISCETPPTHLLRPVERKRPQ
;
A
#
# COMPACT_ATOMS: atom_id res chain seq x y z
N MET A 1 28.40 15.22 33.87
CA MET A 1 29.51 14.24 34.03
C MET A 1 28.98 12.90 34.51
N THR A 2 28.68 11.89 33.69
CA THR A 2 28.68 11.83 32.21
C THR A 2 28.04 10.50 31.80
N VAL A 3 26.90 10.56 31.11
CA VAL A 3 26.38 9.52 30.19
C VAL A 3 27.46 9.15 29.14
N LEU A 4 28.34 10.11 28.82
CA LEU A 4 29.57 9.93 28.04
C LEU A 4 30.55 8.87 28.60
N LYS A 5 30.55 8.59 29.92
CA LYS A 5 31.40 7.54 30.53
C LYS A 5 30.80 6.15 30.32
N ALA A 6 29.47 6.04 30.20
CA ALA A 6 28.79 4.76 29.93
C ALA A 6 28.97 4.35 28.46
N LEU A 7 28.83 5.29 27.53
CA LEU A 7 29.01 5.05 26.09
C LEU A 7 30.46 4.68 25.73
N LYS A 8 31.47 5.31 26.38
CA LYS A 8 32.88 4.98 26.13
C LYS A 8 33.28 3.58 26.62
N LYS A 9 32.48 2.98 27.51
CA LYS A 9 32.70 1.62 28.03
C LYS A 9 32.08 0.55 27.12
N MET A 10 31.12 0.91 26.27
CA MET A 10 30.44 -0.02 25.35
C MET A 10 31.20 -0.22 24.03
N PHE A 11 32.11 0.69 23.63
CA PHE A 11 32.73 0.69 22.30
C PHE A 11 34.27 0.59 22.29
N GLY A 12 34.90 0.12 23.37
CA GLY A 12 36.37 0.14 23.48
C GLY A 12 37.01 -1.11 24.06
N LYS A 13 37.26 -2.11 23.19
CA LYS A 13 38.51 -2.91 23.03
C LYS A 13 38.26 -4.36 22.63
N SER A 14 39.01 -4.79 21.62
CA SER A 14 39.18 -6.13 21.08
C SER A 14 40.27 -6.93 21.83
N GLU A 15 40.08 -8.25 21.89
CA GLU A 15 41.01 -9.36 22.22
C GLU A 15 41.68 -9.34 23.62
N ALA A 16 41.79 -10.42 24.42
CA ALA A 16 41.85 -11.87 24.18
C ALA A 16 41.50 -12.70 25.47
N GLU A 17 41.28 -14.01 25.29
CA GLU A 17 41.40 -15.15 26.25
C GLU A 17 40.17 -15.78 26.98
N GLN A 18 39.83 -16.99 26.48
CA GLN A 18 39.70 -18.30 27.17
C GLN A 18 38.39 -18.72 27.91
N LEU A 19 37.64 -19.58 27.21
CA LEU A 19 37.12 -20.94 27.56
C LEU A 19 36.33 -21.23 28.87
N ALA A 20 35.02 -21.48 28.67
CA ALA A 20 34.16 -22.59 29.17
C ALA A 20 33.71 -22.65 30.67
N PRO A 21 32.68 -23.45 31.05
CA PRO A 21 31.51 -23.98 30.34
C PRO A 21 30.13 -23.70 31.06
N VAL A 22 29.05 -24.11 30.38
CA VAL A 22 27.62 -24.09 30.76
C VAL A 22 27.27 -25.10 31.87
N PRO A 23 26.24 -24.82 32.70
CA PRO A 23 25.20 -25.83 32.98
C PRO A 23 23.77 -25.25 32.92
N SER A 24 22.91 -25.78 32.05
CA SER A 24 21.87 -26.80 32.31
C SER A 24 20.62 -26.29 33.03
N ALA A 25 19.50 -26.27 32.29
CA ALA A 25 18.14 -26.18 32.82
C ALA A 25 17.78 -27.38 33.71
N PRO A 26 16.69 -27.28 34.47
CA PRO A 26 15.77 -28.40 34.55
C PRO A 26 14.33 -28.04 34.16
N SER A 27 13.73 -29.04 33.53
CA SER A 27 12.34 -29.26 33.18
C SER A 27 11.50 -29.72 34.37
N HIS A 28 10.20 -29.91 34.09
CA HIS A 28 9.15 -30.62 34.85
C HIS A 28 8.25 -29.73 35.72
N ALA A 29 6.94 -29.98 35.81
CA ALA A 29 6.04 -30.87 35.09
C ALA A 29 4.59 -30.46 35.42
N ALA A 30 3.69 -31.02 34.63
CA ALA A 30 2.24 -30.97 34.68
C ALA A 30 1.59 -31.19 36.05
N GLY A 31 0.42 -30.57 36.22
CA GLY A 31 -0.57 -30.91 37.23
C GLY A 31 -1.98 -30.71 36.66
N HIS A 32 -2.58 -31.80 36.19
CA HIS A 32 -4.02 -31.93 35.96
C HIS A 32 -4.81 -31.65 37.25
N ARG A 33 -5.99 -31.03 37.13
CA ARG A 33 -7.27 -31.65 37.53
C ARG A 33 -8.47 -30.77 37.16
N ASN A 34 -9.46 -31.45 36.60
CA ASN A 34 -10.86 -31.05 36.52
C ASN A 34 -11.42 -30.78 37.92
N ASP A 35 -12.40 -29.88 38.03
CA ASP A 35 -13.74 -30.32 38.44
C ASP A 35 -14.81 -29.28 38.15
N ALA A 36 -16.01 -29.82 38.03
CA ALA A 36 -17.20 -29.20 37.51
C ALA A 36 -18.05 -28.47 38.56
N ALA A 37 -18.99 -27.70 38.01
CA ALA A 37 -20.39 -27.59 38.44
C ALA A 37 -20.83 -26.39 39.30
N GLN A 38 -21.99 -25.91 38.85
CA GLN A 38 -23.10 -25.26 39.56
C GLN A 38 -23.08 -23.75 39.76
N ALA A 39 -23.75 -23.11 38.80
CA ALA A 39 -24.89 -22.21 38.98
C ALA A 39 -25.27 -21.82 40.42
N ASP A 40 -25.33 -20.52 40.66
CA ASP A 40 -26.44 -19.96 41.42
C ASP A 40 -26.87 -18.59 40.87
N ARG A 41 -28.18 -18.36 40.98
CA ARG A 41 -28.96 -17.25 40.44
C ARG A 41 -28.86 -16.05 41.37
N THR A 42 -28.74 -14.85 40.83
CA THR A 42 -29.37 -13.66 41.43
C THR A 42 -29.87 -12.73 40.32
N ALA A 43 -31.13 -12.34 40.48
CA ALA A 43 -31.88 -11.45 39.61
C ALA A 43 -31.56 -9.98 39.92
N HIS A 44 -31.58 -9.11 38.90
CA HIS A 44 -32.21 -7.79 39.05
C HIS A 44 -32.44 -7.05 37.71
N VAL A 45 -33.72 -6.67 37.54
CA VAL A 45 -34.32 -5.48 36.88
C VAL A 45 -34.19 -5.31 35.36
N ALA A 46 -35.34 -5.51 34.71
CA ALA A 46 -35.63 -5.16 33.33
C ALA A 46 -35.97 -3.66 33.16
N ALA A 47 -35.46 -3.04 32.09
CA ALA A 47 -35.88 -1.73 31.59
C ALA A 47 -36.74 -1.90 30.31
N PRO A 48 -37.70 -1.01 30.02
CA PRO A 48 -38.80 -1.29 29.09
C PRO A 48 -38.41 -1.06 27.62
N LYS A 49 -39.03 -1.86 26.73
CA LYS A 49 -39.01 -1.71 25.27
C LYS A 49 -39.93 -0.55 24.82
N PRO A 50 -39.57 0.22 23.78
CA PRO A 50 -40.50 1.15 23.16
C PRO A 50 -41.39 0.46 22.10
N GLU A 51 -42.66 0.83 22.10
CA GLU A 51 -43.72 0.41 21.16
C GLU A 51 -43.63 1.11 19.77
N PRO A 52 -44.24 0.53 18.72
CA PRO A 52 -44.08 0.97 17.33
C PRO A 52 -45.02 2.14 16.97
N LYS A 53 -44.48 3.16 16.28
CA LYS A 53 -45.28 4.27 15.72
C LYS A 53 -45.91 3.91 14.38
N GLN A 54 -47.22 4.11 14.28
CA GLN A 54 -48.04 4.02 13.06
C GLN A 54 -47.76 5.15 12.05
N PRO A 55 -48.06 4.94 10.75
CA PRO A 55 -47.85 5.92 9.69
C PRO A 55 -49.01 6.93 9.59
N PRO A 56 -48.78 8.20 9.18
CA PRO A 56 -49.86 9.17 9.01
C PRO A 56 -50.51 9.05 7.63
N GLN A 57 -51.84 9.20 7.60
CA GLN A 57 -52.69 9.36 6.41
C GLN A 57 -53.06 10.84 6.17
N PRO A 58 -53.55 11.21 4.96
CA PRO A 58 -53.41 12.55 4.40
C PRO A 58 -54.53 13.51 4.83
N ALA A 59 -54.17 14.76 5.08
CA ALA A 59 -55.12 15.84 5.35
C ALA A 59 -55.50 16.59 4.06
N THR A 60 -56.81 16.78 3.92
CA THR A 60 -57.56 17.47 2.88
C THR A 60 -57.25 18.98 2.81
N ALA A 61 -57.21 19.52 1.60
CA ALA A 61 -57.06 20.95 1.32
C ALA A 61 -58.43 21.62 1.08
N ALA A 62 -58.60 22.82 1.63
CA ALA A 62 -59.66 23.78 1.28
C ALA A 62 -59.06 25.22 1.29
N PRO A 63 -59.64 26.18 0.55
CA PRO A 63 -58.90 27.12 -0.28
C PRO A 63 -58.61 28.48 0.39
N ILE A 64 -57.55 29.15 -0.04
CA ILE A 64 -57.26 30.55 0.29
C ILE A 64 -57.32 31.39 -1.00
N ALA A 65 -57.97 32.55 -0.85
CA ALA A 65 -58.38 33.50 -1.87
C ALA A 65 -57.22 34.20 -2.60
N ALA A 66 -57.55 34.68 -3.81
CA ALA A 66 -56.65 35.36 -4.73
C ALA A 66 -56.45 36.85 -4.40
N GLU A 67 -55.23 37.33 -4.62
CA GLU A 67 -54.89 38.75 -4.83
C GLU A 67 -54.03 38.90 -6.10
N PRO A 68 -54.03 40.08 -6.76
CA PRO A 68 -53.86 40.19 -8.20
C PRO A 68 -52.41 40.30 -8.68
N ALA A 69 -52.22 39.85 -9.91
CA ALA A 69 -50.97 39.74 -10.65
C ALA A 69 -50.27 41.09 -10.87
N ARG A 70 -48.95 41.13 -10.59
CA ARG A 70 -48.00 42.06 -11.21
C ARG A 70 -47.33 41.35 -12.38
N SER A 71 -47.38 41.98 -13.55
CA SER A 71 -46.77 41.52 -14.79
C SER A 71 -45.24 41.65 -14.74
N GLU A 72 -44.52 40.52 -14.76
CA GLU A 72 -43.10 40.50 -15.13
C GLU A 72 -42.96 40.13 -16.61
N ALA A 73 -42.25 40.98 -17.35
CA ALA A 73 -41.91 40.77 -18.76
C ALA A 73 -40.94 39.58 -18.93
N PRO A 74 -41.01 38.82 -20.03
CA PRO A 74 -40.19 37.63 -20.22
C PRO A 74 -38.74 38.01 -20.56
N LYS A 75 -37.78 37.40 -19.85
CA LYS A 75 -36.34 37.51 -20.16
C LYS A 75 -36.02 36.81 -21.49
N PRO A 76 -35.10 37.34 -22.31
CA PRO A 76 -34.78 36.76 -23.61
C PRO A 76 -34.06 35.41 -23.45
N ALA A 77 -34.48 34.43 -24.25
CA ALA A 77 -33.88 33.11 -24.30
C ALA A 77 -32.43 33.21 -24.79
N ARG A 78 -31.50 32.62 -24.02
CA ARG A 78 -30.09 32.50 -24.44
C ARG A 78 -29.98 31.51 -25.60
N PRO A 79 -29.19 31.80 -26.65
CA PRO A 79 -29.04 30.89 -27.78
C PRO A 79 -28.37 29.59 -27.33
N ARG A 80 -28.99 28.47 -27.71
CA ARG A 80 -28.50 27.11 -27.46
C ARG A 80 -27.20 26.93 -28.25
N ARG A 81 -26.06 26.87 -27.56
CA ARG A 81 -24.76 26.54 -28.18
C ARG A 81 -24.88 25.16 -28.81
N GLU A 82 -24.73 25.09 -30.13
CA GLU A 82 -24.57 23.82 -30.83
C GLU A 82 -23.32 23.10 -30.31
N PRO A 83 -23.36 21.76 -30.14
CA PRO A 83 -22.18 21.01 -29.75
C PRO A 83 -21.12 21.15 -30.83
N LYS A 84 -19.91 21.61 -30.46
CA LYS A 84 -18.77 21.58 -31.38
C LYS A 84 -18.60 20.14 -31.91
N PRO A 85 -18.40 19.93 -33.22
CA PRO A 85 -18.15 18.60 -33.75
C PRO A 85 -16.91 18.01 -33.04
N LYS A 86 -17.08 16.82 -32.44
CA LYS A 86 -15.96 16.07 -31.86
C LYS A 86 -14.95 15.86 -32.99
N ALA A 87 -13.69 16.22 -32.75
CA ALA A 87 -12.62 15.96 -33.69
C ALA A 87 -12.66 14.47 -34.11
N PRO A 88 -12.42 14.15 -35.39
CA PRO A 88 -12.41 12.77 -35.85
C PRO A 88 -11.39 11.98 -35.02
N VAL A 89 -11.86 10.93 -34.34
CA VAL A 89 -11.01 10.00 -33.60
C VAL A 89 -10.24 9.23 -34.66
N ILE A 90 -8.95 9.54 -34.82
CA ILE A 90 -8.08 8.75 -35.67
C ILE A 90 -7.97 7.37 -35.02
N PRO A 91 -8.38 6.29 -35.69
CA PRO A 91 -8.30 4.96 -35.12
C PRO A 91 -6.83 4.61 -34.95
N TRP A 92 -6.43 4.38 -33.70
CA TRP A 92 -5.08 3.98 -33.33
C TRP A 92 -4.67 2.69 -34.04
N LYS A 93 -3.43 2.63 -34.53
CA LYS A 93 -2.85 1.41 -35.10
C LYS A 93 -1.53 1.08 -34.41
N LEU A 94 -1.25 -0.22 -34.30
CA LEU A 94 0.01 -0.71 -33.72
C LEU A 94 1.25 -0.17 -34.47
N GLU A 95 1.11 0.08 -35.77
CA GLU A 95 2.15 0.68 -36.64
C GLU A 95 2.56 2.09 -36.20
N ASP A 96 1.67 2.83 -35.52
CA ASP A 96 1.95 4.18 -35.01
C ASP A 96 2.79 4.14 -33.71
N PHE A 97 2.89 2.98 -33.07
CA PHE A 97 3.71 2.75 -31.88
C PHE A 97 5.01 2.05 -32.26
N VAL A 98 5.96 2.80 -32.79
CA VAL A 98 7.28 2.26 -33.17
C VAL A 98 8.24 2.33 -31.98
N VAL A 99 8.81 1.19 -31.61
CA VAL A 99 9.91 1.08 -30.65
C VAL A 99 11.05 0.32 -31.31
N GLU A 100 12.20 0.97 -31.49
CA GLU A 100 13.37 0.34 -32.11
C GLU A 100 13.96 -0.76 -31.23
N PRO A 101 14.39 -1.90 -31.80
CA PRO A 101 15.14 -2.91 -31.06
C PRO A 101 16.41 -2.30 -30.44
N GLN A 102 16.65 -2.58 -29.16
CA GLN A 102 17.88 -2.18 -28.47
C GLN A 102 18.50 -3.41 -27.82
N GLU A 103 19.81 -3.61 -28.02
CA GLU A 103 20.55 -4.73 -27.44
C GLU A 103 20.41 -4.75 -25.91
N GLY A 104 20.08 -5.92 -25.36
CA GLY A 104 19.85 -6.10 -23.92
C GLY A 104 18.51 -5.58 -23.38
N LYS A 105 17.62 -5.04 -24.22
CA LYS A 105 16.27 -4.61 -23.81
C LYS A 105 15.19 -5.40 -24.54
N THR A 106 14.15 -5.80 -23.81
CA THR A 106 12.96 -6.46 -24.36
C THR A 106 11.86 -5.43 -24.60
N ARG A 107 11.19 -5.50 -25.75
CA ARG A 107 10.03 -4.65 -26.07
C ARG A 107 8.74 -5.39 -25.80
N PHE A 108 7.66 -4.64 -25.56
CA PHE A 108 6.32 -5.22 -25.49
C PHE A 108 5.90 -5.85 -26.83
N HIS A 109 6.38 -5.30 -27.96
CA HIS A 109 6.18 -5.84 -29.30
C HIS A 109 6.75 -7.24 -29.52
N ASP A 110 7.69 -7.67 -28.68
CA ASP A 110 8.27 -9.02 -28.79
C ASP A 110 7.33 -10.09 -28.20
N PHE A 111 6.24 -9.67 -27.54
CA PHE A 111 5.17 -10.53 -27.04
C PHE A 111 3.90 -10.44 -27.90
N LYS A 112 3.09 -11.50 -27.88
CA LYS A 112 1.81 -11.56 -28.60
C LYS A 112 0.68 -10.89 -27.81
N LEU A 113 0.76 -9.57 -27.63
CA LEU A 113 -0.25 -8.77 -26.93
C LEU A 113 -1.33 -8.26 -27.90
N SER A 114 -2.54 -8.04 -27.38
CA SER A 114 -3.64 -7.50 -28.20
C SER A 114 -3.41 -6.03 -28.55
N PRO A 115 -3.95 -5.52 -29.69
CA PRO A 115 -3.85 -4.12 -30.06
C PRO A 115 -4.37 -3.16 -28.98
N GLU A 116 -5.47 -3.52 -28.31
CA GLU A 116 -6.09 -2.72 -27.25
C GLU A 116 -5.14 -2.54 -26.07
N LEU A 117 -4.46 -3.62 -25.66
CA LEU A 117 -3.49 -3.57 -24.57
C LEU A 117 -2.22 -2.81 -24.99
N MET A 118 -1.74 -3.01 -26.22
CA MET A 118 -0.59 -2.26 -26.75
C MET A 118 -0.86 -0.75 -26.80
N HIS A 119 -2.08 -0.34 -27.15
CA HIS A 119 -2.49 1.06 -27.12
C HIS A 119 -2.44 1.64 -25.70
N ALA A 120 -2.93 0.89 -24.71
CA ALA A 120 -2.84 1.31 -23.31
C ALA A 120 -1.38 1.41 -22.82
N ILE A 121 -0.51 0.47 -23.23
CA ILE A 121 0.93 0.50 -22.92
C ILE A 121 1.60 1.73 -23.53
N GLN A 122 1.24 2.13 -24.75
CA GLN A 122 1.75 3.35 -25.37
C GLN A 122 1.29 4.61 -24.62
N ASP A 123 0.00 4.68 -24.25
CA ASP A 123 -0.55 5.82 -23.48
C ASP A 123 0.17 6.01 -22.15
N LEU A 124 0.59 4.92 -21.51
CA LEU A 124 1.38 4.93 -20.28
C LEU A 124 2.86 5.30 -20.50
N GLY A 125 3.31 5.37 -21.76
CA GLY A 125 4.65 5.81 -22.12
C GLY A 125 5.74 4.80 -21.80
N PHE A 126 5.46 3.49 -21.87
CA PHE A 126 6.45 2.43 -21.65
C PHE A 126 7.08 1.96 -22.97
N PRO A 127 8.29 2.43 -23.34
CA PRO A 127 8.93 1.97 -24.57
C PRO A 127 9.48 0.54 -24.45
N TYR A 128 10.05 0.18 -23.30
CA TYR A 128 10.69 -1.13 -23.07
C TYR A 128 10.21 -1.74 -21.76
N CYS A 129 10.27 -3.08 -21.68
CA CYS A 129 10.04 -3.81 -20.45
C CYS A 129 11.13 -3.51 -19.41
N THR A 130 10.74 -3.40 -18.14
CA THR A 130 11.70 -3.52 -17.03
C THR A 130 12.25 -4.95 -16.94
N PRO A 131 13.40 -5.18 -16.27
CA PRO A 131 13.97 -6.52 -16.16
C PRO A 131 13.01 -7.58 -15.60
N ILE A 132 12.22 -7.23 -14.58
CA ILE A 132 11.20 -8.14 -14.03
C ILE A 132 10.09 -8.42 -15.05
N GLN A 133 9.64 -7.41 -15.80
CA GLN A 133 8.61 -7.58 -16.83
C GLN A 133 9.11 -8.50 -17.95
N ALA A 134 10.31 -8.24 -18.47
CA ALA A 134 10.90 -9.03 -19.55
C ALA A 134 11.01 -10.52 -19.19
N GLN A 135 11.45 -10.83 -17.98
CA GLN A 135 11.62 -12.21 -17.53
C GLN A 135 10.28 -12.87 -17.18
N VAL A 136 9.43 -12.22 -16.39
CA VAL A 136 8.16 -12.80 -15.93
C VAL A 136 7.16 -12.98 -17.07
N LEU A 137 7.07 -12.04 -18.01
CA LEU A 137 6.12 -12.12 -19.13
C LEU A 137 6.42 -13.31 -20.04
N GLY A 138 7.69 -13.70 -20.21
CA GLY A 138 8.07 -14.88 -21.00
C GLY A 138 7.47 -16.19 -20.49
N TYR A 139 7.21 -16.31 -19.18
CA TYR A 139 6.57 -17.48 -18.58
C TYR A 139 5.06 -17.30 -18.41
N THR A 140 4.65 -16.15 -17.90
CA THR A 140 3.25 -15.93 -17.48
C THR A 140 2.30 -15.78 -18.66
N LEU A 141 2.74 -15.23 -19.80
CA LEU A 141 1.93 -15.19 -21.02
C LEU A 141 1.75 -16.58 -21.67
N ALA A 142 2.56 -17.57 -21.28
CA ALA A 142 2.38 -18.97 -21.65
C ALA A 142 1.49 -19.75 -20.65
N GLY A 143 0.88 -19.06 -19.67
CA GLY A 143 0.03 -19.66 -18.65
C GLY A 143 0.77 -20.33 -17.49
N LYS A 144 2.10 -20.22 -17.41
CA LYS A 144 2.89 -20.80 -16.31
C LYS A 144 2.76 -19.94 -15.04
N ASP A 145 2.68 -20.59 -13.88
CA ASP A 145 2.79 -19.92 -12.57
C ASP A 145 4.14 -19.21 -12.44
N ALA A 146 4.18 -18.15 -11.62
CA ALA A 146 5.44 -17.45 -11.36
C ALA A 146 5.56 -16.98 -9.91
N ILE A 147 6.79 -17.03 -9.39
CA ILE A 147 7.19 -16.40 -8.14
C ILE A 147 8.24 -15.36 -8.47
N GLY A 148 7.91 -14.08 -8.27
CA GLY A 148 8.79 -12.96 -8.57
C GLY A 148 9.36 -12.30 -7.31
N ARG A 149 10.69 -12.27 -7.17
CA ARG A 149 11.37 -11.41 -6.19
C ARG A 149 11.74 -10.10 -6.87
N ALA A 150 11.05 -9.03 -6.49
CA ALA A 150 11.45 -7.69 -6.86
C ALA A 150 10.86 -6.64 -5.91
N GLN A 151 11.58 -5.53 -5.75
CA GLN A 151 11.17 -4.41 -4.91
C GLN A 151 10.00 -3.62 -5.55
N THR A 152 9.30 -2.82 -4.74
CA THR A 152 8.28 -1.89 -5.25
C THR A 152 8.91 -0.90 -6.23
N GLY A 153 8.19 -0.55 -7.30
CA GLY A 153 8.67 0.39 -8.32
C GLY A 153 9.52 -0.22 -9.43
N THR A 154 9.71 -1.55 -9.44
CA THR A 154 10.41 -2.27 -10.52
C THR A 154 9.49 -2.64 -11.70
N GLY A 155 8.20 -2.29 -11.64
CA GLY A 155 7.24 -2.60 -12.71
C GLY A 155 6.49 -3.93 -12.56
N LYS A 156 6.54 -4.58 -11.39
CA LYS A 156 5.80 -5.83 -11.08
C LYS A 156 4.30 -5.74 -11.41
N THR A 157 3.66 -4.63 -11.05
CA THR A 157 2.22 -4.41 -11.23
C THR A 157 1.83 -4.50 -12.70
N ALA A 158 2.53 -3.80 -13.58
CA ALA A 158 2.29 -3.90 -15.01
C ALA A 158 2.55 -5.33 -15.55
N ALA A 159 3.57 -6.04 -15.03
CA ALA A 159 3.87 -7.41 -15.48
C ALA A 159 2.67 -8.35 -15.27
N PHE A 160 2.14 -8.45 -14.05
CA PHE A 160 1.01 -9.36 -13.81
C PHE A 160 -0.31 -8.85 -14.39
N LEU A 161 -0.51 -7.54 -14.48
CA LEU A 161 -1.72 -6.99 -15.12
C LEU A 161 -1.73 -7.28 -16.62
N ILE A 162 -0.60 -7.17 -17.30
CA ILE A 162 -0.47 -7.54 -18.72
C ILE A 162 -0.78 -9.03 -18.90
N SER A 163 -0.27 -9.90 -18.03
CA SER A 163 -0.57 -11.34 -18.09
C SER A 163 -2.06 -11.63 -17.87
N ILE A 164 -2.67 -11.02 -16.85
CA ILE A 164 -4.11 -11.13 -16.58
C ILE A 164 -4.93 -10.67 -17.78
N ILE A 165 -4.69 -9.45 -18.26
CA ILE A 165 -5.51 -8.86 -19.34
C ILE A 165 -5.37 -9.69 -20.61
N THR A 166 -4.16 -10.14 -20.92
CA THR A 166 -3.93 -11.01 -22.09
C THR A 166 -4.70 -12.31 -21.99
N GLN A 167 -4.67 -12.98 -20.83
CA GLN A 167 -5.44 -14.19 -20.59
C GLN A 167 -6.94 -13.93 -20.75
N LEU A 168 -7.48 -12.91 -20.07
CA LEU A 168 -8.93 -12.61 -20.09
C LEU A 168 -9.45 -12.20 -21.47
N LEU A 169 -8.61 -11.64 -22.34
CA LEU A 169 -8.96 -11.32 -23.72
C LEU A 169 -8.93 -12.56 -24.63
N GLN A 170 -8.07 -13.54 -24.34
CA GLN A 170 -7.95 -14.77 -25.12
C GLN A 170 -8.99 -15.82 -24.72
N THR A 171 -9.42 -15.81 -23.46
CA THR A 171 -10.51 -16.65 -22.96
C THR A 171 -11.72 -15.76 -22.69
N PRO A 172 -12.75 -15.70 -23.55
CA PRO A 172 -13.95 -14.92 -23.25
C PRO A 172 -14.73 -15.51 -22.06
N PRO A 173 -15.42 -14.67 -21.26
CA PRO A 173 -16.23 -15.17 -20.15
C PRO A 173 -17.39 -16.04 -20.68
N PRO A 174 -17.93 -16.97 -19.87
CA PRO A 174 -19.19 -17.64 -20.17
C PRO A 174 -20.32 -16.64 -20.39
N LYS A 175 -21.32 -17.03 -21.20
CA LYS A 175 -22.50 -16.17 -21.49
C LYS A 175 -23.34 -15.90 -20.23
N GLU A 176 -23.44 -16.90 -19.37
CA GLU A 176 -24.14 -16.83 -18.09
C GLU A 176 -23.09 -16.73 -16.99
N ARG A 177 -23.09 -15.61 -16.27
CA ARG A 177 -22.30 -15.40 -15.06
C ARG A 177 -22.93 -14.31 -14.20
N TYR A 178 -22.70 -14.38 -12.90
CA TYR A 178 -23.16 -13.36 -11.96
C TYR A 178 -22.26 -12.11 -12.03
N MET A 179 -22.76 -11.00 -11.49
CA MET A 179 -21.98 -9.76 -11.44
C MET A 179 -20.75 -9.90 -10.52
N GLY A 180 -20.90 -10.66 -9.44
CA GLY A 180 -19.89 -10.92 -8.42
C GLY A 180 -18.97 -12.11 -8.69
N GLU A 181 -18.73 -12.47 -9.95
CA GLU A 181 -17.85 -13.59 -10.35
C GLU A 181 -16.61 -13.08 -11.11
N PRO A 182 -15.57 -12.62 -10.39
CA PRO A 182 -14.32 -12.22 -11.01
C PRO A 182 -13.59 -13.39 -11.65
N ARG A 183 -12.93 -13.12 -12.78
CA ARG A 183 -12.06 -14.07 -13.47
C ARG A 183 -10.60 -13.90 -13.11
N ALA A 184 -10.21 -12.70 -12.70
CA ALA A 184 -8.91 -12.44 -12.10
C ALA A 184 -9.06 -11.87 -10.69
N LEU A 185 -8.26 -12.40 -9.76
CA LEU A 185 -8.23 -11.97 -8.38
C LEU A 185 -6.82 -11.52 -7.99
N ILE A 186 -6.68 -10.26 -7.58
CA ILE A 186 -5.43 -9.70 -7.06
C ILE A 186 -5.61 -9.37 -5.58
N ILE A 187 -4.81 -10.01 -4.73
CA ILE A 187 -4.83 -9.79 -3.28
C ILE A 187 -3.58 -9.00 -2.90
N ALA A 188 -3.80 -7.91 -2.18
CA ALA A 188 -2.73 -7.05 -1.65
C ALA A 188 -2.98 -6.71 -0.17
N PRO A 189 -1.92 -6.56 0.65
CA PRO A 189 -2.03 -6.38 2.10
C PRO A 189 -2.67 -5.06 2.52
N THR A 190 -2.45 -3.98 1.78
CA THR A 190 -2.88 -2.63 2.17
C THR A 190 -3.91 -2.06 1.21
N ARG A 191 -4.74 -1.15 1.74
CA ARG A 191 -5.79 -0.47 0.96
C ARG A 191 -5.16 0.42 -0.10
N GLU A 192 -4.05 1.05 0.24
CA GLU A 192 -3.28 1.94 -0.62
C GLU A 192 -2.73 1.19 -1.83
N LEU A 193 -2.15 0.01 -1.61
CA LEU A 193 -1.64 -0.82 -2.70
C LEU A 193 -2.78 -1.32 -3.60
N VAL A 194 -3.92 -1.73 -3.02
CA VAL A 194 -5.11 -2.10 -3.81
C VAL A 194 -5.57 -0.95 -4.70
N VAL A 195 -5.68 0.27 -4.17
CA VAL A 195 -6.09 1.45 -4.95
C VAL A 195 -5.09 1.76 -6.05
N GLN A 196 -3.79 1.60 -5.78
CA GLN A 196 -2.76 1.79 -6.80
C GLN A 196 -2.86 0.75 -7.91
N ILE A 197 -2.89 -0.54 -7.58
CA ILE A 197 -3.03 -1.63 -8.56
C ILE A 197 -4.30 -1.46 -9.39
N ALA A 198 -5.41 -1.05 -8.77
CA ALA A 198 -6.67 -0.85 -9.47
C ALA A 198 -6.63 0.33 -10.43
N LYS A 199 -5.90 1.40 -10.08
CA LYS A 199 -5.66 2.52 -11.00
C LYS A 199 -4.84 2.05 -12.21
N ASP A 200 -3.72 1.36 -11.97
CA ASP A 200 -2.86 0.83 -13.03
C ASP A 200 -3.64 -0.16 -13.92
N ALA A 201 -4.51 -0.98 -13.33
CA ALA A 201 -5.39 -1.90 -14.05
C ALA A 201 -6.43 -1.14 -14.90
N ALA A 202 -7.03 -0.06 -14.37
CA ALA A 202 -7.97 0.77 -15.12
C ALA A 202 -7.30 1.45 -16.32
N ASP A 203 -6.07 1.92 -16.15
CA ASP A 203 -5.29 2.54 -17.23
C ASP A 203 -4.94 1.50 -18.32
N LEU A 204 -4.54 0.28 -17.93
CA LEU A 204 -4.24 -0.82 -18.87
C LEU A 204 -5.48 -1.44 -19.53
N THR A 205 -6.65 -1.37 -18.89
CA THR A 205 -7.92 -1.89 -19.42
C THR A 205 -8.75 -0.85 -20.17
N LYS A 206 -8.25 0.38 -20.31
CA LYS A 206 -8.93 1.52 -20.94
C LYS A 206 -9.58 1.20 -22.29
N TYR A 207 -8.99 0.29 -23.06
CA TYR A 207 -9.45 -0.11 -24.39
C TYR A 207 -9.99 -1.55 -24.47
N THR A 208 -10.04 -2.30 -23.36
CA THR A 208 -10.27 -3.76 -23.38
C THR A 208 -11.68 -4.21 -22.97
N GLY A 209 -12.58 -3.30 -22.61
CA GLY A 209 -13.94 -3.63 -22.16
C GLY A 209 -14.01 -4.37 -20.81
N LEU A 210 -12.86 -4.74 -20.24
CA LEU A 210 -12.74 -5.40 -18.95
C LEU A 210 -13.02 -4.41 -17.82
N ASN A 211 -13.75 -4.87 -16.81
CA ASN A 211 -14.13 -4.08 -15.66
C ASN A 211 -13.27 -4.43 -14.44
N VAL A 212 -12.65 -3.39 -13.88
CA VAL A 212 -11.88 -3.48 -12.63
C VAL A 212 -12.74 -3.03 -11.46
N MET A 213 -12.72 -3.81 -10.37
CA MET A 213 -13.37 -3.47 -9.11
C MET A 213 -12.41 -3.60 -7.92
N THR A 214 -12.71 -2.87 -6.85
CA THR A 214 -11.86 -2.83 -5.66
C THR A 214 -12.63 -3.10 -4.37
N PHE A 215 -12.13 -4.03 -3.55
CA PHE A 215 -12.66 -4.29 -2.22
C PHE A 215 -11.61 -3.98 -1.14
N VAL A 216 -11.82 -2.84 -0.49
CA VAL A 216 -10.96 -2.39 0.61
C VAL A 216 -11.76 -2.06 1.86
N GLY A 217 -11.20 -2.35 3.02
CA GLY A 217 -11.75 -1.93 4.31
C GLY A 217 -11.85 -0.41 4.45
N GLY A 218 -12.70 0.09 5.36
CA GLY A 218 -12.82 1.53 5.66
C GLY A 218 -13.49 2.38 4.58
N MET A 219 -13.90 1.77 3.47
CA MET A 219 -14.90 2.32 2.55
C MET A 219 -16.31 1.86 2.94
N ASP A 220 -17.32 2.55 2.42
CA ASP A 220 -18.72 2.17 2.63
C ASP A 220 -19.02 0.83 1.93
N PHE A 221 -19.55 -0.15 2.67
CA PHE A 221 -19.84 -1.48 2.14
C PHE A 221 -20.91 -1.42 1.06
N ASP A 222 -22.01 -0.72 1.31
CA ASP A 222 -23.16 -0.67 0.41
C ASP A 222 -22.81 0.05 -0.90
N LYS A 223 -21.90 1.04 -0.88
CA LYS A 223 -21.37 1.64 -2.11
C LYS A 223 -20.55 0.65 -2.94
N GLN A 224 -19.73 -0.19 -2.30
CA GLN A 224 -18.98 -1.23 -3.00
C GLN A 224 -19.92 -2.30 -3.57
N LEU A 225 -20.95 -2.70 -2.82
CA LEU A 225 -21.97 -3.63 -3.28
C LEU A 225 -22.74 -3.08 -4.49
N LYS A 226 -23.22 -1.84 -4.42
CA LYS A 226 -23.89 -1.19 -5.56
C LYS A 226 -23.01 -1.11 -6.80
N HIS A 227 -21.69 -0.93 -6.63
CA HIS A 227 -20.77 -0.93 -7.75
C HIS A 227 -20.62 -2.31 -8.38
N LEU A 228 -20.59 -3.35 -7.53
CA LEU A 228 -20.58 -4.74 -7.94
C LEU A 228 -21.85 -5.10 -8.72
N GLU A 229 -23.02 -4.68 -8.25
CA GLU A 229 -24.31 -4.97 -8.89
C GLU A 229 -24.50 -4.23 -10.23
N ALA A 230 -23.75 -3.15 -10.47
CA ALA A 230 -23.95 -2.29 -11.64
C ALA A 230 -23.35 -2.85 -12.94
N ARG A 231 -22.33 -3.71 -12.86
CA ARG A 231 -21.61 -4.27 -14.02
C ARG A 231 -20.84 -5.51 -13.63
N HIS A 232 -20.52 -6.38 -14.59
CA HIS A 232 -19.75 -7.57 -14.27
C HIS A 232 -18.35 -7.21 -13.75
N CYS A 233 -17.87 -7.96 -12.76
CA CYS A 233 -16.49 -7.87 -12.30
C CYS A 233 -15.61 -8.80 -13.13
N ASP A 234 -14.60 -8.27 -13.83
CA ASP A 234 -13.61 -9.08 -14.55
C ASP A 234 -12.34 -9.25 -13.71
N ILE A 235 -11.83 -8.13 -13.19
CA ILE A 235 -10.62 -8.06 -12.37
C ILE A 235 -11.00 -7.50 -11.00
N LEU A 236 -10.84 -8.30 -9.96
CA LEU A 236 -11.06 -7.88 -8.58
C LEU A 236 -9.73 -7.65 -7.88
N VAL A 237 -9.51 -6.44 -7.36
CA VAL A 237 -8.35 -6.10 -6.53
C VAL A 237 -8.80 -5.88 -5.10
N ALA A 238 -8.29 -6.64 -4.13
CA ALA A 238 -8.86 -6.64 -2.79
C ALA A 238 -7.85 -6.81 -1.65
N THR A 239 -8.21 -6.25 -0.50
CA THR A 239 -7.60 -6.61 0.79
C THR A 239 -8.25 -7.89 1.34
N PRO A 240 -7.50 -8.82 1.98
CA PRO A 240 -8.02 -10.12 2.40
C PRO A 240 -9.30 -10.05 3.24
N GLY A 241 -9.32 -9.22 4.28
CA GLY A 241 -10.47 -9.10 5.18
C GLY A 241 -11.74 -8.66 4.47
N ARG A 242 -11.68 -7.61 3.64
CA ARG A 242 -12.87 -7.12 2.94
C ARG A 242 -13.40 -8.13 1.93
N LEU A 243 -12.50 -8.82 1.22
CA LEU A 243 -12.91 -9.84 0.27
C LEU A 243 -13.70 -10.96 0.96
N LEU A 244 -13.23 -11.41 2.13
CA LEU A 244 -13.94 -12.40 2.91
C LEU A 244 -15.31 -11.91 3.38
N ASP A 245 -15.46 -10.63 3.76
CA ASP A 245 -16.76 -10.08 4.15
C ASP A 245 -17.80 -10.22 3.01
N PHE A 246 -17.41 -9.87 1.77
CA PHE A 246 -18.27 -10.00 0.58
C PHE A 246 -18.53 -11.47 0.22
N ASN A 247 -17.50 -12.32 0.29
CA ASN A 247 -17.63 -13.73 -0.03
C ASN A 247 -18.52 -14.48 0.98
N GLN A 248 -18.39 -14.21 2.28
CA GLN A 248 -19.20 -14.83 3.33
C GLN A 248 -20.68 -14.43 3.27
N ARG A 249 -20.98 -13.24 2.73
CA ARG A 249 -22.35 -12.79 2.47
C ARG A 249 -22.97 -13.39 1.21
N GLY A 250 -22.17 -14.06 0.38
CA GLY A 250 -22.60 -14.57 -0.93
C GLY A 250 -22.73 -13.46 -1.98
N ASP A 251 -22.12 -12.30 -1.76
CA ASP A 251 -22.13 -11.19 -2.72
C ASP A 251 -21.07 -11.42 -3.83
N VAL A 252 -19.99 -12.15 -3.52
CA VAL A 252 -18.94 -12.54 -4.47
C VAL A 252 -18.59 -14.02 -4.39
N HIS A 253 -18.50 -14.65 -5.56
CA HIS A 253 -18.13 -16.05 -5.74
C HIS A 253 -16.79 -16.13 -6.49
N LEU A 254 -15.87 -16.96 -5.99
CA LEU A 254 -14.47 -16.99 -6.45
C LEU A 254 -14.14 -18.25 -7.26
N ASP A 255 -15.14 -19.06 -7.56
CA ASP A 255 -15.10 -20.32 -8.28
C ASP A 255 -14.83 -20.17 -9.79
N MET A 256 -14.87 -18.95 -10.32
CA MET A 256 -14.53 -18.63 -11.72
C MET A 256 -13.14 -17.97 -11.89
N VAL A 257 -12.33 -17.92 -10.83
CA VAL A 257 -11.00 -17.29 -10.88
C VAL A 257 -10.05 -18.15 -11.72
N GLU A 258 -9.63 -17.61 -12.86
CA GLU A 258 -8.65 -18.18 -13.79
C GLU A 258 -7.21 -17.75 -13.45
N VAL A 259 -7.04 -16.52 -12.96
CA VAL A 259 -5.73 -15.97 -12.60
C VAL A 259 -5.79 -15.37 -11.21
N MET A 260 -4.90 -15.81 -10.33
CA MET A 260 -4.76 -15.30 -8.97
C MET A 260 -3.38 -14.66 -8.77
N VAL A 261 -3.35 -13.48 -8.15
CA VAL A 261 -2.12 -12.76 -7.81
C VAL A 261 -2.08 -12.50 -6.32
N LEU A 262 -0.92 -12.77 -5.71
CA LEU A 262 -0.58 -12.41 -4.34
C LEU A 262 0.58 -11.42 -4.39
N ASP A 263 0.30 -10.12 -4.22
CA ASP A 263 1.34 -9.08 -4.19
C ASP A 263 1.71 -8.70 -2.76
N GLU A 264 3.00 -8.42 -2.55
CA GLU A 264 3.61 -8.22 -1.22
C GLU A 264 3.28 -9.37 -0.24
N ALA A 265 3.56 -10.62 -0.64
CA ALA A 265 3.24 -11.82 0.14
C ALA A 265 3.97 -11.90 1.49
N ASP A 266 5.22 -11.45 1.56
CA ASP A 266 5.94 -11.25 2.81
C ASP A 266 5.19 -10.31 3.77
N ARG A 267 4.62 -9.23 3.25
CA ARG A 267 3.84 -8.29 4.07
C ARG A 267 2.51 -8.87 4.54
N MET A 268 1.86 -9.70 3.72
CA MET A 268 0.67 -10.44 4.17
C MET A 268 1.02 -11.40 5.32
N LEU A 269 2.24 -11.97 5.33
CA LEU A 269 2.75 -12.76 6.45
C LEU A 269 2.98 -11.90 7.69
N ASP A 270 3.75 -10.81 7.57
CA ASP A 270 4.06 -9.89 8.67
C ASP A 270 2.79 -9.35 9.36
N MET A 271 1.75 -9.07 8.58
CA MET A 271 0.49 -8.50 9.06
C MET A 271 -0.49 -9.57 9.59
N GLY A 272 -0.10 -10.84 9.56
CA GLY A 272 -0.93 -11.94 10.06
C GLY A 272 -2.14 -12.27 9.17
N PHE A 273 -2.12 -11.90 7.89
CA PHE A 273 -3.24 -12.12 6.97
C PHE A 273 -3.27 -13.53 6.36
N ILE A 274 -2.24 -14.36 6.56
CA ILE A 274 -2.15 -15.70 5.99
C ILE A 274 -3.38 -16.60 6.28
N PRO A 275 -3.97 -16.62 7.49
CA PRO A 275 -5.20 -17.37 7.72
C PRO A 275 -6.35 -16.96 6.79
N GLN A 276 -6.52 -15.64 6.58
CA GLN A 276 -7.54 -15.10 5.68
C GLN A 276 -7.23 -15.42 4.22
N VAL A 277 -5.98 -15.28 3.79
CA VAL A 277 -5.53 -15.65 2.43
C VAL A 277 -5.79 -17.13 2.17
N ARG A 278 -5.48 -18.02 3.12
CA ARG A 278 -5.79 -19.46 3.01
C ARG A 278 -7.29 -19.72 2.85
N GLN A 279 -8.14 -18.96 3.56
CA GLN A 279 -9.59 -19.09 3.40
C GLN A 279 -10.04 -18.66 2.00
N ILE A 280 -9.52 -17.55 1.48
CA ILE A 280 -9.81 -17.06 0.12
C ILE A 280 -9.41 -18.09 -0.93
N ILE A 281 -8.18 -18.61 -0.86
CA ILE A 281 -7.66 -19.58 -1.83
C ILE A 281 -8.52 -20.86 -1.87
N ARG A 282 -9.10 -21.28 -0.73
CA ARG A 282 -10.00 -22.44 -0.68
C ARG A 282 -11.34 -22.21 -1.40
N GLN A 283 -11.71 -20.96 -1.66
CA GLN A 283 -12.93 -20.60 -2.41
C GLN A 283 -12.66 -20.46 -3.92
N THR A 284 -11.41 -20.57 -4.35
CA THR A 284 -11.01 -20.51 -5.77
C THR A 284 -10.86 -21.92 -6.38
N PRO A 285 -10.91 -22.09 -7.72
CA PRO A 285 -10.59 -23.35 -8.39
C PRO A 285 -9.25 -23.92 -7.92
N PRO A 286 -9.03 -25.23 -7.89
CA PRO A 286 -7.75 -25.79 -7.45
C PRO A 286 -6.57 -25.24 -8.27
N LYS A 287 -5.37 -25.20 -7.68
CA LYS A 287 -4.16 -24.63 -8.31
C LYS A 287 -3.70 -25.33 -9.62
N SER A 288 -4.32 -26.44 -9.99
CA SER A 288 -4.13 -27.11 -11.28
C SER A 288 -5.00 -26.52 -12.40
N GLU A 289 -6.01 -25.74 -12.07
CA GLU A 289 -7.02 -25.19 -12.99
C GLU A 289 -6.98 -23.67 -13.09
N ARG A 290 -6.09 -23.01 -12.34
CA ARG A 290 -5.87 -21.57 -12.36
C ARG A 290 -4.38 -21.27 -12.41
N GLN A 291 -4.01 -20.14 -13.00
CA GLN A 291 -2.66 -19.59 -12.92
C GLN A 291 -2.51 -18.82 -11.61
N THR A 292 -1.40 -19.04 -10.89
CA THR A 292 -1.07 -18.32 -9.66
C THR A 292 0.26 -17.58 -9.79
N LEU A 293 0.25 -16.27 -9.56
CA LEU A 293 1.43 -15.41 -9.55
C LEU A 293 1.66 -14.87 -8.14
N LEU A 294 2.86 -15.03 -7.59
CA LEU A 294 3.22 -14.51 -6.28
C LEU A 294 4.39 -13.53 -6.40
N PHE A 295 4.23 -12.34 -5.84
CA PHE A 295 5.25 -11.32 -5.82
C PHE A 295 5.60 -10.92 -4.39
N SER A 296 6.90 -10.84 -4.12
CA SER A 296 7.42 -10.52 -2.80
C SER A 296 8.70 -9.71 -2.92
N ALA A 297 9.00 -8.87 -1.91
CA ALA A 297 10.31 -8.22 -1.84
C ALA A 297 11.36 -9.19 -1.30
N THR A 298 10.95 -10.11 -0.43
CA THR A 298 11.81 -11.10 0.22
C THR A 298 11.35 -12.53 -0.04
N PHE A 299 12.29 -13.46 -0.12
CA PHE A 299 12.05 -14.91 -0.23
C PHE A 299 12.52 -15.59 1.05
N THR A 300 11.87 -15.29 2.17
CA THR A 300 12.07 -16.07 3.40
C THR A 300 11.55 -17.49 3.20
N GLU A 301 12.00 -18.42 4.05
CA GLU A 301 11.55 -19.81 3.98
C GLU A 301 10.02 -19.92 4.07
N ASP A 302 9.40 -19.13 4.96
CA ASP A 302 7.94 -19.07 5.10
C ASP A 302 7.24 -18.60 3.83
N VAL A 303 7.73 -17.53 3.18
CA VAL A 303 7.17 -17.03 1.93
C VAL A 303 7.30 -18.07 0.82
N MET A 304 8.46 -18.73 0.72
CA MET A 304 8.67 -19.79 -0.28
C MET A 304 7.82 -21.03 -0.02
N ASN A 305 7.57 -21.37 1.25
CA ASN A 305 6.68 -22.47 1.62
C ASN A 305 5.23 -22.17 1.23
N LEU A 306 4.77 -20.94 1.48
CA LEU A 306 3.45 -20.49 1.02
C LEU A 306 3.35 -20.52 -0.51
N ALA A 307 4.38 -20.02 -1.20
CA ALA A 307 4.42 -19.98 -2.66
C ALA A 307 4.32 -21.39 -3.26
N LYS A 308 5.12 -22.35 -2.78
CA LYS A 308 5.07 -23.75 -3.21
C LYS A 308 3.72 -24.40 -2.92
N GLN A 309 3.07 -24.03 -1.82
CA GLN A 309 1.75 -24.56 -1.47
C GLN A 309 0.69 -24.12 -2.51
N TRP A 310 0.75 -22.87 -2.96
CA TRP A 310 -0.31 -22.25 -3.76
C TRP A 310 -0.09 -22.27 -5.27
N THR A 311 1.12 -22.59 -5.73
CA THR A 311 1.49 -22.68 -7.15
C THR A 311 1.74 -24.12 -7.62
N THR A 312 1.81 -24.30 -8.94
CA THR A 312 2.12 -25.55 -9.64
C THR A 312 3.32 -25.33 -10.57
N ASP A 313 4.46 -25.97 -10.29
CA ASP A 313 5.73 -25.80 -11.03
C ASP A 313 6.04 -24.33 -11.42
N PRO A 314 6.14 -23.39 -10.48
CA PRO A 314 6.29 -21.98 -10.81
C PRO A 314 7.66 -21.67 -11.42
N ALA A 315 7.68 -20.75 -12.39
CA ALA A 315 8.91 -20.07 -12.76
C ALA A 315 9.35 -19.15 -11.60
N ILE A 316 10.57 -19.33 -11.10
CA ILE A 316 11.14 -18.45 -10.07
C ILE A 316 11.98 -17.40 -10.78
N VAL A 317 11.54 -16.15 -10.68
CA VAL A 317 12.23 -15.00 -11.26
C VAL A 317 12.78 -14.14 -10.14
N GLU A 318 14.10 -14.08 -10.05
CA GLU A 318 14.81 -13.23 -9.11
C GLU A 318 15.54 -12.14 -9.87
N ILE A 319 15.06 -10.90 -9.74
CA ILE A 319 15.82 -9.77 -10.23
C ILE A 319 16.82 -9.41 -9.15
N GLU A 320 18.09 -9.64 -9.45
CA GLU A 320 19.18 -9.11 -8.65
C GLU A 320 19.06 -7.60 -8.59
N ILE A 321 19.14 -7.07 -7.38
CA ILE A 321 19.07 -5.64 -7.13
C ILE A 321 20.37 -5.06 -7.70
N THR A 322 20.33 -4.55 -8.94
CA THR A 322 21.54 -4.05 -9.62
C THR A 322 22.04 -2.73 -9.04
N ASN A 323 21.36 -2.16 -8.04
CA ASN A 323 21.91 -1.19 -7.11
C ASN A 323 21.01 -1.21 -5.89
N VAL A 324 21.57 -1.54 -4.73
CA VAL A 324 20.83 -1.49 -3.47
C VAL A 324 20.25 -0.09 -3.38
N ALA A 325 18.97 0.06 -3.08
CA ALA A 325 18.40 1.34 -2.66
C ALA A 325 19.19 1.98 -1.48
N ASN A 326 20.20 1.30 -0.91
CA ASN A 326 21.19 1.84 0.01
C ASN A 326 22.38 2.57 -0.62
N GLU A 327 22.78 2.28 -1.87
CA GLU A 327 23.97 2.92 -2.46
C GLU A 327 23.66 4.35 -2.92
N ASN A 328 22.49 4.56 -3.52
CA ASN A 328 22.04 5.89 -3.98
C ASN A 328 21.32 6.70 -2.88
N VAL A 329 21.23 6.16 -1.66
CA VAL A 329 20.64 6.85 -0.52
C VAL A 329 21.72 7.18 0.49
N GLU A 330 22.04 8.47 0.57
CA GLU A 330 22.89 9.02 1.62
C GLU A 330 22.20 8.82 2.98
N GLN A 331 22.92 8.25 3.94
CA GLN A 331 22.36 7.85 5.23
C GLN A 331 23.09 8.54 6.38
N HIS A 332 22.31 9.27 7.19
CA HIS A 332 22.76 9.91 8.41
C HIS A 332 22.06 9.27 9.61
N ILE A 333 22.81 8.98 10.67
CA ILE A 333 22.22 8.60 11.96
C ILE A 333 22.67 9.58 13.02
N TYR A 334 21.72 10.31 13.58
CA TYR A 334 21.97 11.23 14.68
C TYR A 334 21.65 10.58 16.02
N ALA A 335 22.65 10.50 16.89
CA ALA A 335 22.48 10.19 18.30
C ALA A 335 21.87 11.42 19.00
N VAL A 336 20.59 11.35 19.35
CA VAL A 336 19.82 12.50 19.83
C VAL A 336 18.90 12.09 20.99
N ALA A 337 18.90 12.91 22.04
CA ALA A 337 18.01 12.68 23.18
C ALA A 337 16.53 12.82 22.77
N ALA A 338 15.65 12.02 23.37
CA ALA A 338 14.22 12.04 23.08
C ALA A 338 13.59 13.46 23.15
N ALA A 339 14.04 14.28 24.11
CA ALA A 339 13.60 15.66 24.29
C ALA A 339 13.98 16.60 23.12
N ASP A 340 15.03 16.27 22.37
CA ASP A 340 15.59 17.08 21.29
C ASP A 340 15.20 16.59 19.90
N LYS A 341 14.70 15.35 19.75
CA LYS A 341 14.26 14.77 18.46
C LYS A 341 13.34 15.70 17.66
N TYR A 342 12.39 16.36 18.32
CA TYR A 342 11.49 17.29 17.63
C TYR A 342 12.18 18.55 17.13
N LYS A 343 13.10 19.14 17.93
CA LYS A 343 13.85 20.33 17.51
C LYS A 343 14.67 20.02 16.27
N LEU A 344 15.34 18.87 16.30
CA LEU A 344 16.10 18.35 15.17
C LEU A 344 15.24 18.19 13.93
N LEU A 345 14.08 17.49 14.03
CA LEU A 345 13.14 17.35 12.92
C LEU A 345 12.71 18.71 12.34
N TYR A 346 12.26 19.63 13.20
CA TYR A 346 11.77 20.94 12.78
C TYR A 346 12.87 21.71 12.05
N ASN A 347 14.06 21.83 12.64
CA ASN A 347 15.16 22.62 12.05
C ASN A 347 15.68 21.98 10.75
N LEU A 348 15.77 20.65 10.68
CA LEU A 348 16.13 19.95 9.43
C LEU A 348 15.17 20.30 8.28
N VAL A 349 13.86 20.24 8.53
CA VAL A 349 12.87 20.56 7.50
C VAL A 349 12.86 22.07 7.22
N ASN A 350 12.82 22.91 8.24
CA ASN A 350 12.66 24.35 8.09
C ASN A 350 13.86 25.00 7.39
N ASP A 351 15.08 24.71 7.86
CA ASP A 351 16.29 25.45 7.47
C ASP A 351 16.74 25.11 6.04
N ASN A 352 16.48 23.88 5.61
CA ASN A 352 16.90 23.41 4.29
C ASN A 352 15.84 23.57 3.20
N GLY A 353 14.64 24.07 3.53
CA GLY A 353 13.60 24.29 2.52
C GLY A 353 13.09 23.01 1.84
N TRP A 354 13.35 21.82 2.39
CA TRP A 354 13.01 20.54 1.76
C TRP A 354 11.54 20.39 1.41
N GLU A 355 11.27 19.86 0.21
CA GLU A 355 9.94 19.53 -0.27
C GLU A 355 9.77 18.01 -0.34
N ARG A 356 8.55 17.51 -0.07
CA ARG A 356 8.22 16.07 -0.07
C ARG A 356 9.11 15.25 0.88
N VAL A 357 9.00 15.55 2.17
CA VAL A 357 9.67 14.80 3.26
C VAL A 357 8.70 13.79 3.86
N ILE A 358 9.13 12.55 4.04
CA ILE A 358 8.37 11.55 4.80
C ILE A 358 9.03 11.31 6.16
N VAL A 359 8.23 11.34 7.22
CA VAL A 359 8.68 11.14 8.61
C VAL A 359 8.02 9.88 9.15
N PHE A 360 8.81 8.89 9.52
CA PHE A 360 8.32 7.64 10.10
C PHE A 360 8.42 7.63 11.63
N ALA A 361 7.34 7.21 12.28
CA ALA A 361 7.30 6.88 13.69
C ALA A 361 6.54 5.56 13.91
N ASN A 362 6.93 4.76 14.90
CA ASN A 362 6.39 3.40 15.06
C ASN A 362 4.92 3.44 15.52
N ARG A 363 4.56 4.39 16.39
CA ARG A 363 3.23 4.49 17.01
C ARG A 363 2.35 5.58 16.41
N LYS A 364 1.05 5.31 16.34
CA LYS A 364 0.05 6.26 15.80
C LYS A 364 -0.08 7.55 16.61
N ASP A 365 0.04 7.47 17.93
CA ASP A 365 -0.05 8.65 18.80
C ASP A 365 1.18 9.55 18.67
N GLU A 366 2.36 8.98 18.41
CA GLU A 366 3.56 9.75 18.05
C GLU A 366 3.39 10.44 16.70
N VAL A 367 2.93 9.72 15.67
CA VAL A 367 2.63 10.30 14.35
C VAL A 367 1.70 11.51 14.48
N ARG A 368 0.62 11.38 15.26
CA ARG A 368 -0.32 12.47 15.54
C ARG A 368 0.36 13.64 16.25
N ARG A 369 1.12 13.39 17.31
CA ARG A 369 1.82 14.44 18.07
C ARG A 369 2.85 15.19 17.23
N ILE A 370 3.59 14.49 16.38
CA ILE A 370 4.59 15.09 15.49
C ILE A 370 3.90 16.00 14.48
N GLU A 371 2.84 15.51 13.82
CA GLU A 371 2.07 16.29 12.85
C GLU A 371 1.43 17.53 13.47
N GLU A 372 0.71 17.39 14.59
CA GLU A 372 0.07 18.51 15.29
C GLU A 372 1.08 19.60 15.69
N ARG A 373 2.31 19.21 16.09
CA ARG A 373 3.36 20.17 16.41
C ARG A 373 3.92 20.84 15.16
N LEU A 374 4.22 20.09 14.09
CA LEU A 374 4.69 20.65 12.82
C LEU A 374 3.71 21.68 12.27
N VAL A 375 2.41 21.36 12.26
CA VAL A 375 1.35 22.28 11.81
C VAL A 375 1.29 23.53 12.70
N ARG A 376 1.34 23.36 14.02
CA ARG A 376 1.35 24.47 14.98
C ARG A 376 2.53 25.42 14.76
N ASP A 377 3.69 24.85 14.44
CA ASP A 377 4.93 25.60 14.24
C ASP A 377 5.10 26.06 12.77
N GLY A 378 4.03 25.98 11.96
CA GLY A 378 3.95 26.59 10.63
C GLY A 378 4.46 25.74 9.47
N ILE A 379 4.76 24.46 9.70
CA ILE A 379 5.11 23.50 8.66
C ILE A 379 3.84 22.80 8.16
N ASN A 380 3.61 22.88 6.85
CA ASN A 380 2.52 22.17 6.19
C ASN A 380 2.77 20.65 6.24
N ALA A 381 2.16 19.99 7.23
CA ALA A 381 2.28 18.57 7.47
C ALA A 381 0.92 17.89 7.47
N ALA A 382 0.91 16.59 7.16
CA ALA A 382 -0.26 15.75 7.31
C ALA A 382 0.16 14.38 7.86
N GLN A 383 -0.74 13.74 8.60
CA GLN A 383 -0.51 12.41 9.13
C GLN A 383 -1.16 11.33 8.27
N LEU A 384 -0.52 10.17 8.26
CA LEU A 384 -1.02 8.96 7.64
C LEU A 384 -0.83 7.79 8.62
N SER A 385 -1.87 7.51 9.38
CA SER A 385 -1.90 6.45 10.39
C SER A 385 -3.22 5.68 10.28
N GLY A 386 -3.34 4.55 10.99
CA GLY A 386 -4.57 3.75 10.97
C GLY A 386 -5.81 4.46 11.53
N ASP A 387 -5.65 5.62 12.17
CA ASP A 387 -6.76 6.41 12.73
C ASP A 387 -7.32 7.43 11.73
N VAL A 388 -6.63 7.63 10.59
CA VAL A 388 -7.06 8.53 9.53
C VAL A 388 -8.11 7.82 8.66
N PRO A 389 -9.32 8.39 8.49
CA PRO A 389 -10.34 7.80 7.61
C PRO A 389 -9.85 7.64 6.17
N GLN A 390 -10.28 6.57 5.47
CA GLN A 390 -9.74 6.21 4.16
C GLN A 390 -9.83 7.32 3.10
N HIS A 391 -10.97 8.01 3.02
CA HIS A 391 -11.15 9.12 2.08
C HIS A 391 -10.13 10.24 2.31
N LYS A 392 -9.81 10.52 3.58
CA LYS A 392 -8.82 11.53 3.97
C LYS A 392 -7.40 11.04 3.66
N ARG A 393 -7.11 9.74 3.87
CA ARG A 393 -5.83 9.12 3.48
C ARG A 393 -5.53 9.31 2.00
N ILE A 394 -6.50 9.00 1.13
CA ILE A 394 -6.35 9.17 -0.34
C ILE A 394 -6.03 10.62 -0.69
N LYS A 395 -6.83 11.57 -0.17
CA LYS A 395 -6.62 13.01 -0.40
C LYS A 395 -5.26 13.50 0.13
N THR A 396 -4.82 13.00 1.28
CA THR A 396 -3.50 13.31 1.86
C THR A 396 -2.38 12.80 0.96
N LEU A 397 -2.49 11.57 0.44
CA LEU A 397 -1.49 10.99 -0.46
C LEU A 397 -1.41 11.75 -1.79
N GLU A 398 -2.56 12.12 -2.36
CA GLU A 398 -2.62 12.96 -3.57
C GLU A 398 -2.01 14.33 -3.32
N GLY A 399 -2.37 15.00 -2.22
CA GLY A 399 -1.81 16.30 -1.85
C GLY A 399 -0.29 16.24 -1.63
N PHE A 400 0.22 15.15 -1.05
CA PHE A 400 1.67 14.95 -0.89
C PHE A 400 2.35 14.70 -2.24
N ARG A 401 1.77 13.87 -3.11
CA ARG A 401 2.26 13.62 -4.47
C ARG A 401 2.33 14.90 -5.31
N GLU A 402 1.32 15.76 -5.20
CA GLU A 402 1.25 17.05 -5.90
C GLU A 402 2.15 18.14 -5.29
N GLY A 403 2.88 17.85 -4.20
CA GLY A 403 3.70 18.82 -3.47
C GLY A 403 2.90 19.83 -2.64
N LYS A 404 1.56 19.68 -2.56
CA LYS A 404 0.70 20.52 -1.72
C LYS A 404 0.85 20.24 -0.22
N ILE A 405 1.40 19.08 0.15
CA ILE A 405 1.78 18.74 1.52
C ILE A 405 3.29 18.58 1.55
N ARG A 406 3.96 19.29 2.46
CA ARG A 406 5.41 19.32 2.53
C ARG A 406 5.98 18.14 3.31
N VAL A 407 5.34 17.80 4.43
CA VAL A 407 5.76 16.71 5.32
C VAL A 407 4.63 15.70 5.51
N LEU A 408 4.89 14.43 5.21
CA LEU A 408 3.98 13.33 5.51
C LEU A 408 4.51 12.54 6.71
N VAL A 409 3.78 12.54 7.82
CA VAL A 409 4.14 11.77 9.01
C VAL A 409 3.37 10.45 9.01
N ALA A 410 4.04 9.31 9.02
CA ALA A 410 3.41 8.00 8.83
C ALA A 410 3.92 6.93 9.80
N THR A 411 3.07 5.93 10.08
CA THR A 411 3.53 4.65 10.65
C THR A 411 3.96 3.70 9.54
N ASP A 412 4.72 2.65 9.85
CA ASP A 412 5.11 1.63 8.85
C ASP A 412 3.89 1.06 8.14
N VAL A 413 2.89 0.60 8.90
CA VAL A 413 1.67 0.00 8.35
C VAL A 413 0.96 0.95 7.37
N ALA A 414 0.90 2.24 7.72
CA ALA A 414 0.21 3.22 6.89
C ALA A 414 1.08 3.76 5.74
N GLY A 415 2.40 3.69 5.88
CA GLY A 415 3.40 4.11 4.91
C GLY A 415 3.77 3.05 3.87
N ARG A 416 3.49 1.78 4.17
CA ARG A 416 3.65 0.64 3.24
C ARG A 416 2.67 0.77 2.07
N GLY A 417 3.09 0.37 0.88
CA GLY A 417 2.30 0.51 -0.35
C GLY A 417 2.20 1.94 -0.91
N ILE A 418 2.86 2.94 -0.29
CA ILE A 418 2.94 4.28 -0.88
C ILE A 418 3.99 4.28 -1.99
N HIS A 419 3.54 4.29 -3.24
CA HIS A 419 4.38 4.62 -4.39
C HIS A 419 4.24 6.11 -4.72
N ILE A 420 5.18 6.91 -4.22
CA ILE A 420 5.28 8.33 -4.54
C ILE A 420 6.71 8.59 -5.01
N ASP A 421 6.81 9.03 -6.25
CA ASP A 421 8.08 9.43 -6.85
C ASP A 421 8.50 10.80 -6.33
N GLY A 422 9.81 11.05 -6.31
CA GLY A 422 10.35 12.36 -5.94
C GLY A 422 10.25 12.71 -4.45
N ILE A 423 10.15 11.71 -3.56
CA ILE A 423 10.44 11.89 -2.13
C ILE A 423 11.92 12.24 -2.01
N SER A 424 12.23 13.43 -1.50
CA SER A 424 13.61 13.89 -1.38
C SER A 424 14.28 13.29 -0.15
N HIS A 425 13.58 13.35 0.99
CA HIS A 425 14.10 12.97 2.29
C HIS A 425 13.18 12.00 3.02
N VAL A 426 13.79 10.98 3.63
CA VAL A 426 13.15 10.09 4.60
C VAL A 426 13.73 10.39 5.97
N ILE A 427 12.87 10.61 6.97
CA ILE A 427 13.29 10.81 8.35
C ILE A 427 12.72 9.68 9.21
N ASN A 428 13.58 8.85 9.79
CA ASN A 428 13.20 7.90 10.82
C ASN A 428 13.22 8.60 12.18
N PHE A 429 12.07 9.14 12.60
CA PHE A 429 11.96 9.81 13.91
C PHE A 429 12.13 8.81 15.06
N THR A 430 11.64 7.59 14.86
CA THR A 430 11.96 6.43 15.68
C THR A 430 12.56 5.34 14.79
N LEU A 431 13.56 4.62 15.27
CA LEU A 431 14.09 3.46 14.56
C LEU A 431 13.02 2.34 14.50
N PRO A 432 12.91 1.62 13.37
CA PRO A 432 11.96 0.51 13.26
C PRO A 432 12.37 -0.66 14.15
N GLU A 433 11.38 -1.40 14.64
CA GLU A 433 11.61 -2.60 15.47
C GLU A 433 12.03 -3.81 14.63
N VAL A 434 11.64 -3.84 13.35
CA VAL A 434 11.98 -4.89 12.40
C VAL A 434 13.02 -4.32 11.41
N PRO A 435 14.21 -4.92 11.27
CA PRO A 435 15.26 -4.42 10.38
C PRO A 435 14.83 -4.27 8.92
N ASP A 436 13.97 -5.16 8.44
CA ASP A 436 13.43 -5.07 7.08
C ASP A 436 12.66 -3.76 6.87
N ASP A 437 11.95 -3.26 7.87
CA ASP A 437 11.23 -2.00 7.74
C ASP A 437 12.17 -0.80 7.57
N TYR A 438 13.38 -0.84 8.12
CA TYR A 438 14.40 0.18 7.85
C TYR A 438 14.69 0.30 6.36
N VAL A 439 14.99 -0.83 5.71
CA VAL A 439 15.27 -0.89 4.26
C VAL A 439 14.05 -0.39 3.46
N HIS A 440 12.84 -0.73 3.89
CA HIS A 440 11.62 -0.30 3.21
C HIS A 440 11.27 1.18 3.40
N ARG A 441 11.67 1.79 4.53
CA ARG A 441 11.51 3.22 4.80
C ARG A 441 12.48 4.02 3.94
N ILE A 442 13.77 3.67 3.95
CA ILE A 442 14.77 4.41 3.18
C ILE A 442 14.57 4.24 1.68
N GLY A 443 14.07 3.09 1.22
CA GLY A 443 13.67 2.86 -0.18
C GLY A 443 12.43 3.66 -0.63
N ARG A 444 11.91 4.58 0.19
CA ARG A 444 10.94 5.59 -0.24
C ARG A 444 11.60 6.75 -0.98
N THR A 445 12.89 7.01 -0.74
CA THR A 445 13.71 7.95 -1.53
C THR A 445 14.66 7.19 -2.45
N GLY A 446 15.40 7.90 -3.31
CA GLY A 446 16.44 7.32 -4.17
C GLY A 446 15.92 6.43 -5.32
N ARG A 447 14.67 6.66 -5.76
CA ARG A 447 14.01 5.84 -6.80
C ARG A 447 14.40 6.29 -8.21
N ALA A 448 14.35 5.35 -9.17
CA ALA A 448 14.58 5.60 -10.60
C ALA A 448 15.91 6.30 -10.93
N GLY A 449 16.96 6.04 -10.13
CA GLY A 449 18.30 6.61 -10.33
C GLY A 449 18.49 8.02 -9.76
N ALA A 450 17.50 8.60 -9.08
CA ALA A 450 17.67 9.84 -8.33
C ALA A 450 18.45 9.59 -7.02
N ASP A 451 19.19 10.61 -6.56
CA ASP A 451 19.79 10.61 -5.23
C ASP A 451 18.72 10.84 -4.16
N GLY A 452 18.89 10.21 -3.00
CA GLY A 452 18.01 10.35 -1.86
C GLY A 452 18.76 10.52 -0.55
N VAL A 453 18.14 11.15 0.45
CA VAL A 453 18.72 11.26 1.79
C VAL A 453 17.80 10.60 2.81
N SER A 454 18.37 9.76 3.66
CA SER A 454 17.70 9.18 4.83
C SER A 454 18.39 9.63 6.12
N ILE A 455 17.62 10.19 7.05
CA ILE A 455 18.11 10.65 8.34
C ILE A 455 17.39 9.88 9.45
N SER A 456 18.13 9.23 10.32
CA SER A 456 17.57 8.46 11.43
C SER A 456 17.95 9.04 12.78
N PHE A 457 17.00 9.05 13.71
CA PHE A 457 17.25 9.51 15.07
C PHE A 457 17.40 8.31 16.00
N ALA A 458 18.62 8.07 16.46
CA ALA A 458 18.93 7.07 17.48
C ALA A 458 18.87 7.73 18.85
N GLY A 459 17.82 7.43 19.62
CA GLY A 459 17.61 7.91 20.97
C GLY A 459 17.79 6.82 22.03
N GLU A 460 17.46 7.17 23.26
CA GLU A 460 17.57 6.26 24.41
C GLU A 460 16.64 5.04 24.28
N ASP A 461 15.48 5.23 23.65
CA ASP A 461 14.41 4.23 23.58
C ASP A 461 14.48 3.31 22.35
N ASP A 462 15.36 3.57 21.39
CA ASP A 462 15.36 2.84 20.11
C ASP A 462 16.75 2.55 19.53
N SER A 463 17.83 3.11 20.08
CA SER A 463 19.21 2.85 19.64
C SER A 463 19.63 1.38 19.73
N TYR A 464 18.99 0.58 20.59
CA TYR A 464 19.25 -0.87 20.68
C TYR A 464 18.79 -1.64 19.43
N GLN A 465 18.03 -1.02 18.51
CA GLN A 465 17.67 -1.61 17.22
C GLN A 465 18.80 -1.50 16.18
N LEU A 466 19.82 -0.67 16.42
CA LEU A 466 20.90 -0.48 15.45
C LEU A 466 21.66 -1.77 15.09
N PRO A 467 22.03 -2.67 16.02
CA PRO A 467 22.79 -3.87 15.68
C PRO A 467 22.09 -4.79 14.67
N SER A 468 20.78 -4.97 14.81
CA SER A 468 20.00 -5.81 13.89
C SER A 468 19.81 -5.14 12.52
N ILE A 469 19.72 -3.81 12.49
CA ILE A 469 19.74 -3.02 11.26
C ILE A 469 21.12 -3.13 10.57
N GLU A 470 22.22 -3.00 11.31
CA GLU A 470 23.59 -3.14 10.78
C GLU A 470 23.83 -4.53 10.17
N GLU A 471 23.37 -5.58 10.84
CA GLU A 471 23.42 -6.95 10.32
C GLU A 471 22.66 -7.06 9.00
N LYS A 472 21.45 -6.49 8.92
CA LYS A 472 20.65 -6.48 7.70
C LYS A 472 21.31 -5.71 6.56
N LEU A 473 21.99 -4.60 6.88
CA LEU A 473 22.70 -3.78 5.91
C LEU A 473 24.06 -4.38 5.50
N GLY A 474 24.58 -5.35 6.26
CA GLY A 474 25.92 -5.92 6.05
C GLY A 474 27.07 -4.94 6.31
N ARG A 475 26.80 -3.79 6.95
CA ARG A 475 27.79 -2.76 7.27
C ARG A 475 27.48 -2.08 8.59
N LYS A 476 28.53 -1.59 9.26
CA LYS A 476 28.40 -0.75 10.45
C LYS A 476 27.90 0.64 10.10
N ILE A 477 27.09 1.23 10.96
CA ILE A 477 26.57 2.58 10.78
C ILE A 477 27.28 3.53 11.74
N SER A 478 27.83 4.62 11.18
CA SER A 478 28.39 5.69 12.00
C SER A 478 27.28 6.52 12.61
N CYS A 479 27.27 6.63 13.95
CA CYS A 479 26.36 7.52 14.66
C CYS A 479 27.06 8.87 14.90
N GLU A 480 26.40 9.94 14.50
CA GLU A 480 26.90 11.30 14.60
C GLU A 480 26.14 12.08 15.66
N THR A 481 26.80 13.08 16.26
CA THR A 481 26.07 14.05 17.08
C THR A 481 25.46 15.09 16.16
N PRO A 482 24.15 15.41 16.29
CA PRO A 482 23.53 16.42 15.46
C PRO A 482 24.23 17.79 15.67
N PRO A 483 24.51 18.53 14.58
CA PRO A 483 25.06 19.88 14.68
C PRO A 483 24.27 20.76 15.64
N THR A 484 24.97 21.52 16.50
CA THR A 484 24.35 22.33 17.58
C THR A 484 23.29 23.30 17.07
N HIS A 485 23.46 23.85 15.86
CA HIS A 485 22.50 24.77 15.26
C HIS A 485 21.15 24.09 14.95
N LEU A 486 21.12 22.78 14.71
CA LEU A 486 19.88 22.01 14.51
C LEU A 486 19.18 21.65 15.82
N LEU A 487 19.81 21.86 16.97
CA LEU A 487 19.22 21.64 18.30
C LEU A 487 18.65 22.92 18.93
N ARG A 488 18.66 24.04 18.19
CA ARG A 488 18.11 25.30 18.67
C ARG A 488 16.61 25.20 18.96
N PRO A 489 16.08 25.99 19.91
CA PRO A 489 14.65 26.07 20.17
C PRO A 489 13.86 26.42 18.91
N VAL A 490 12.66 25.85 18.79
CA VAL A 490 11.79 26.06 17.63
C VAL A 490 11.31 27.51 17.58
N GLU A 491 11.57 28.16 16.44
CA GLU A 491 11.15 29.54 16.18
C GLU A 491 9.64 29.58 15.88
N ARG A 492 8.84 29.85 16.92
CA ARG A 492 7.39 29.99 16.75
C ARG A 492 7.09 31.34 16.09
N LYS A 493 6.59 31.31 14.85
CA LYS A 493 5.91 32.48 14.28
C LYS A 493 4.70 32.79 15.16
N ARG A 494 4.66 33.97 15.79
CA ARG A 494 3.47 34.41 16.52
C ARG A 494 2.29 34.40 15.53
N PRO A 495 1.14 33.78 15.85
CA PRO A 495 -0.04 33.91 15.01
C PRO A 495 -0.37 35.41 14.89
N GLN A 496 -0.52 35.88 13.65
CA GLN A 496 -1.09 37.20 13.36
C GLN A 496 -2.60 37.19 13.61
#